data_AF-A0A7W1R899-F1
#
_entry.id   AF-A0A7W1R899-F1
#
_cell.length_a   1.000
_cell.length_b   1.000
_cell.length_c   1.000
_cell.angle_alpha   90.00
_cell.angle_beta   90.00
_cell.angle_gamma   90.00
#
_symmetry.space_group_name_H-M   'P 1'
#
loop_
_entity.id
_entity.type
_entity.pdbx_description
1 polymer ?
#
loop_
_entity_poly.entity_id
_entity_poly.type
_entity_poly.pdbx_seq_one_letter_code
_entity_poly.pdbx_strand_id
1 'polypeptide(L)' 'MKDSLISLVVLVGILLGSALITNWFARHMYNRCAACGTLNAKRRTQCRECGAAFE' A
#
# COMPACT_ATOMS: atom_id res chain seq x y z
N MET A 1 -31.43 -15.62 -6.75
CA MET A 1 -30.49 -16.03 -5.67
C MET A 1 -29.12 -16.43 -6.21
N LYS A 2 -29.02 -17.30 -7.21
CA LYS A 2 -27.72 -17.68 -7.82
C LYS A 2 -26.97 -16.48 -8.42
N ASP A 3 -27.68 -15.57 -9.08
CA ASP A 3 -27.06 -14.38 -9.69
C ASP A 3 -26.52 -13.42 -8.63
N SER A 4 -27.24 -13.23 -7.53
CA SER A 4 -26.78 -12.43 -6.39
C SER A 4 -25.52 -13.00 -5.74
N LEU A 5 -25.43 -14.34 -5.66
CA LEU A 5 -24.24 -15.05 -5.18
C LEU A 5 -23.04 -14.85 -6.10
N ILE A 6 -23.23 -14.96 -7.42
CA ILE A 6 -22.16 -14.73 -8.40
C ILE A 6 -21.67 -13.29 -8.31
N SER A 7 -22.57 -12.30 -8.28
CA SER A 7 -22.22 -10.89 -8.14
C SER A 7 -21.44 -10.62 -6.85
N LEU A 8 -21.85 -11.23 -5.73
CA LEU A 8 -21.14 -11.11 -4.45
C LEU A 8 -19.71 -11.68 -4.55
N VAL A 9 -19.54 -12.86 -5.13
CA VAL A 9 -18.22 -13.48 -5.31
C VAL A 9 -17.31 -12.62 -6.19
N VAL A 10 -17.84 -12.10 -7.30
CA VAL A 10 -17.09 -11.21 -8.19
C VAL A 10 -16.66 -9.94 -7.46
N LEU A 11 -17.58 -9.30 -6.72
CA LEU A 11 -17.27 -8.11 -5.94
C LEU A 11 -16.16 -8.36 -4.93
N VAL A 12 -16.29 -9.43 -4.14
CA VAL A 12 -15.27 -9.81 -3.14
C VAL A 12 -13.94 -10.10 -3.83
N GLY A 13 -13.95 -10.81 -4.95
CA GLY A 13 -12.75 -11.10 -5.74
C GLY A 13 -12.04 -9.83 -6.23
N ILE A 14 -12.79 -8.86 -6.76
CA ILE A 14 -12.25 -7.57 -7.19
C ILE A 14 -11.64 -6.83 -6.01
N LEU A 15 -12.37 -6.70 -4.90
CA LEU A 15 -11.88 -5.96 -3.72
C LEU A 15 -10.62 -6.58 -3.12
N LEU A 16 -10.57 -7.91 -2.99
CA LEU A 16 -9.39 -8.62 -2.52
C LEU A 16 -8.21 -8.46 -3.49
N GLY A 17 -8.44 -8.64 -4.79
CA GLY A 17 -7.42 -8.45 -5.82
C GLY A 17 -6.83 -7.04 -5.78
N SER A 18 -7.69 -6.02 -5.75
CA SER A 18 -7.29 -4.62 -5.66
C SER A 18 -6.51 -4.33 -4.38
N ALA A 19 -6.93 -4.86 -3.23
CA ALA A 19 -6.24 -4.67 -1.96
C ALA A 19 -4.83 -5.28 -1.99
N LEU A 20 -4.68 -6.50 -2.52
CA LEU A 20 -3.39 -7.19 -2.61
C LEU A 20 -2.42 -6.43 -3.52
N ILE A 21 -2.88 -6.02 -4.73
CA ILE A 21 -2.05 -5.29 -5.68
C ILE A 21 -1.63 -3.92 -5.12
N THR A 22 -2.58 -3.19 -4.52
CA THR A 22 -2.32 -1.86 -3.95
C THR A 22 -1.32 -1.95 -2.80
N ASN A 23 -1.48 -2.93 -1.90
CA ASN A 23 -0.56 -3.13 -0.79
C ASN A 23 0.84 -3.52 -1.27
N TRP A 24 0.94 -4.41 -2.25
CA TRP A 24 2.22 -4.78 -2.85
C TRP A 24 2.95 -3.56 -3.44
N PHE A 25 2.23 -2.75 -4.23
CA PHE A 25 2.77 -1.53 -4.81
C PHE A 25 3.22 -0.52 -3.74
N ALA A 26 2.38 -0.28 -2.72
CA ALA A 26 2.68 0.65 -1.64
C ALA A 26 3.97 0.26 -0.88
N ARG A 27 4.14 -1.04 -0.60
CA ARG A 27 5.35 -1.56 0.05
C ARG A 27 6.61 -1.42 -0.80
N HIS A 28 6.48 -1.39 -2.13
CA HIS A 28 7.63 -1.24 -3.01
C HIS A 28 8.00 0.23 -3.24
N MET A 29 7.01 1.13 -3.17
CA MET A 29 7.17 2.55 -3.50
C MET A 29 7.44 3.44 -2.30
N TYR A 30 7.16 2.98 -1.08
CA TYR A 30 7.33 3.77 0.14
C TYR A 30 8.17 3.05 1.19
N ASN A 31 9.08 3.81 1.81
CA ASN A 31 9.83 3.40 2.99
C ASN A 31 9.29 4.11 4.22
N ARG A 32 9.25 3.41 5.35
CA ARG A 32 8.92 4.01 6.64
C ARG A 32 10.19 4.50 7.32
N CYS A 33 10.22 5.76 7.72
CA CYS A 33 11.36 6.33 8.45
C CYS A 33 11.53 5.64 9.79
N ALA A 34 12.74 5.14 10.08
CA ALA A 34 13.07 4.49 11.34
C ALA A 34 13.07 5.47 12.52
N ALA A 35 13.42 6.74 12.29
CA ALA A 35 13.50 7.75 13.34
C ALA A 35 12.14 8.27 13.80
N CYS A 36 11.19 8.49 12.87
CA CYS A 36 9.90 9.14 13.19
C CYS A 36 8.65 8.42 12.67
N GLY A 37 8.79 7.28 11.99
CA GLY A 37 7.67 6.49 11.49
C GLY A 37 6.95 7.04 10.25
N THR A 38 7.34 8.22 9.75
CA THR A 38 6.74 8.84 8.57
C THR A 38 6.98 7.98 7.32
N LEU A 39 5.92 7.72 6.56
CA LEU A 39 6.02 7.12 5.23
C LEU A 39 6.55 8.13 4.21
N ASN A 40 7.55 7.70 3.46
CA ASN A 40 8.26 8.50 2.47
C ASN A 40 8.39 7.73 1.16
N ALA A 41 8.32 8.44 0.03
CA ALA A 41 8.58 7.81 -1.26
C ALA A 41 10.03 7.27 -1.30
N LYS A 42 10.20 6.04 -1.78
CA LYS A 42 11.48 5.31 -1.79
C LYS A 42 12.62 6.02 -2.51
N ARG A 43 12.31 6.92 -3.45
CA ARG A 43 13.29 7.75 -4.16
C ARG A 43 13.91 8.88 -3.33
N ARG A 44 13.39 9.17 -2.14
CA ARG A 44 13.93 10.23 -1.27
C ARG A 44 15.17 9.72 -0.56
N THR A 45 16.18 10.57 -0.47
CA THR A 45 17.42 10.33 0.30
C THR A 45 17.29 10.78 1.76
N GLN A 46 16.27 11.58 2.09
CA GLN A 46 16.01 12.06 3.46
C GLN A 46 14.51 12.10 3.78
N CYS A 47 14.16 11.91 5.05
CA CYS A 47 12.80 11.95 5.56
C CYS A 47 12.19 13.35 5.38
N ARG A 48 10.96 13.41 4.85
CA ARG A 48 10.22 14.65 4.63
C ARG A 48 9.79 15.38 5.90
N GLU A 49 9.78 14.69 7.02
CA GLU A 49 9.28 15.20 8.30
C GLU A 49 10.45 15.58 9.22
N CYS A 50 11.32 14.63 9.54
CA CYS A 50 12.40 14.83 10.52
C CYS A 50 13.78 15.08 9.90
N GLY A 51 13.92 15.01 8.57
CA GLY A 51 15.20 15.24 7.89
C GLY A 51 16.23 14.11 8.01
N ALA A 52 15.97 13.03 8.76
CA ALA A 52 16.88 11.89 8.87
C ALA A 52 17.19 11.27 7.49
N ALA A 53 18.45 10.90 7.24
CA ALA A 53 18.86 10.23 6.01
C ALA A 53 18.26 8.82 5.90
N PHE A 54 17.91 8.41 4.69
CA PHE A 54 17.62 7.02 4.36
C PHE A 54 18.91 6.37 3.88
N GLU A 55 19.65 5.77 4.80
CA GLU A 55 20.81 4.92 4.48
C GLU A 55 20.39 3.61 3.80
#